data_AF-A0A1M4ZXL9-F1
#
_entry.id   AF-A0A1M4ZXL9-F1
#
_cell.length_a   1.000
_cell.length_b   1.000
_cell.length_c   1.000
_cell.angle_alpha   90.00
_cell.angle_beta   90.00
_cell.angle_gamma   90.00
#
_symmetry.space_group_name_H-M   'P 1'
#
loop_
_entity.id
_entity.type
_entity.pdbx_description
1 polymer ?
#
loop_
_entity_poly.entity_id
_entity_poly.type
_entity_poly.pdbx_seq_one_letter_code
_entity_poly.pdbx_strand_id
1 'polypeptide(L)' 'MKINENWHKKHPMPKNPTIDQRIEWHIEHAKQCKCRDIPEKLKAEMVKRKIKFPK' A
#
# COMPACT_ATOMS: atom_id res chain seq x y z
N MET A 1 -7.49 -14.27 -4.68
CA MET A 1 -6.88 -14.03 -3.35
C MET A 1 -7.96 -13.56 -2.39
N LYS A 2 -7.96 -14.02 -1.14
CA LYS A 2 -8.96 -13.65 -0.13
C LYS A 2 -8.63 -12.26 0.41
N ILE A 3 -9.56 -11.31 0.26
CA ILE A 3 -9.41 -9.96 0.79
C ILE A 3 -9.59 -9.98 2.32
N ASN A 4 -8.77 -9.23 3.05
CA ASN A 4 -8.93 -9.01 4.48
C ASN A 4 -9.88 -7.84 4.67
N GLU A 5 -11.18 -8.11 4.62
CA GLU A 5 -12.25 -7.09 4.68
C GLU A 5 -12.16 -6.23 5.94
N ASN A 6 -11.78 -6.82 7.08
CA ASN A 6 -11.63 -6.10 8.33
C ASN A 6 -10.51 -5.04 8.24
N TRP A 7 -9.39 -5.38 7.61
CA TRP A 7 -8.31 -4.43 7.38
C TRP A 7 -8.74 -3.30 6.45
N HIS A 8 -9.42 -3.59 5.33
CA HIS A 8 -9.92 -2.55 4.43
C HIS A 8 -10.96 -1.62 5.06
N LYS A 9 -11.79 -2.14 5.97
CA LYS A 9 -12.76 -1.31 6.72
C LYS A 9 -12.07 -0.38 7.72
N LYS A 10 -10.99 -0.84 8.37
CA LYS A 10 -10.23 -0.04 9.34
C LYS A 10 -9.23 0.93 8.68
N HIS A 11 -8.67 0.54 7.54
CA HIS A 11 -7.69 1.29 6.77
C HIS A 11 -8.24 1.51 5.35
N PRO A 12 -9.29 2.30 5.17
CA PRO A 12 -9.73 2.69 3.83
C PRO A 12 -8.67 3.61 3.19
N MET A 13 -8.48 3.50 1.88
CA MET A 13 -7.63 4.44 1.15
C MET A 13 -8.28 5.84 1.24
N PRO A 14 -7.53 6.89 1.63
CA PRO A 14 -8.04 8.26 1.62
C PRO A 14 -8.53 8.66 0.22
N LYS A 15 -9.48 9.59 0.13
CA LYS A 15 -10.05 10.04 -1.16
C LYS A 15 -9.02 10.77 -2.03
N ASN A 16 -8.16 11.59 -1.40
CA ASN A 16 -7.05 12.31 -2.03
C ASN A 16 -5.77 12.07 -1.24
N PRO A 17 -5.20 10.85 -1.27
CA PRO A 17 -4.02 10.54 -0.51
C PRO A 17 -2.82 11.24 -1.12
N THR A 18 -1.95 11.77 -0.27
CA THR A 18 -0.60 12.13 -0.72
C THR A 18 0.14 10.87 -1.15
N ILE A 19 1.24 11.05 -1.89
CA ILE A 19 2.10 9.93 -2.26
C ILE A 19 2.53 9.14 -1.03
N ASP A 20 2.97 9.82 0.03
CA ASP A 20 3.44 9.16 1.26
C ASP A 20 2.33 8.35 1.92
N GLN A 21 1.12 8.92 2.08
CA GLN A 21 -0.02 8.17 2.61
C GLN A 21 -0.35 6.95 1.74
N ARG A 22 -0.28 7.10 0.42
CA ARG A 22 -0.53 6.01 -0.52
C ARG A 22 0.54 4.92 -0.40
N ILE A 23 1.80 5.30 -0.25
CA ILE A 23 2.94 4.40 -0.02
C ILE A 23 2.73 3.62 1.29
N GLU A 24 2.49 4.32 2.40
CA GLU A 24 2.30 3.71 3.72
C GLU A 24 1.14 2.73 3.72
N TRP A 25 0.01 3.14 3.16
CA TRP A 25 -1.17 2.30 3.01
C TRP A 25 -0.83 1.00 2.24
N HIS A 26 -0.09 1.10 1.14
CA HIS A 26 0.29 -0.06 0.34
C HIS A 26 1.29 -0.98 1.06
N ILE A 27 2.21 -0.44 1.86
CA ILE A 27 3.12 -1.21 2.70
C ILE A 27 2.33 -2.04 3.72
N GLU A 28 1.38 -1.42 4.42
CA GLU A 28 0.56 -2.12 5.42
C GLU A 28 -0.38 -3.13 4.76
N HIS A 29 -1.02 -2.74 3.65
CA HIS A 29 -1.86 -3.63 2.86
C HIS A 29 -1.12 -4.90 2.42
N ALA A 30 0.13 -4.75 1.95
CA ALA A 30 0.98 -5.85 1.56
C ALA A 30 1.46 -6.71 2.75
N LYS A 31 1.30 -6.27 4.00
CA LYS A 31 1.55 -7.11 5.19
C LYS A 31 0.29 -7.84 5.65
N GLN A 32 -0.86 -7.17 5.62
CA GLN A 32 -2.10 -7.61 6.26
C GLN A 32 -3.08 -8.34 5.33
N CYS A 33 -3.15 -7.92 4.07
CA CYS A 33 -4.12 -8.44 3.11
C CYS A 33 -3.46 -9.11 1.91
N LYS A 34 -2.46 -8.48 1.30
CA LYS A 34 -1.79 -8.96 0.08
C LYS A 34 -2.75 -9.25 -1.08
N CYS A 35 -3.98 -8.72 -1.08
CA CYS A 35 -4.93 -9.03 -2.17
C CYS A 35 -4.51 -8.42 -3.51
N ARG A 36 -3.66 -7.38 -3.45
CA ARG A 36 -3.13 -6.64 -4.59
C ARG A 36 -1.71 -6.18 -4.31
N ASP A 37 -0.88 -6.30 -5.33
CA ASP A 37 0.52 -5.86 -5.31
C ASP A 37 0.63 -4.31 -5.35
N ILE A 38 1.80 -3.79 -4.98
CA ILE A 38 2.08 -2.34 -4.99
C ILE A 38 2.23 -1.90 -6.46
N PRO A 39 1.49 -0.85 -6.90
CA PRO A 39 1.60 -0.33 -8.25
C PRO A 39 3.03 0.05 -8.65
N GLU A 40 3.43 -0.21 -9.90
CA GLU A 40 4.79 0.07 -10.38
C GLU A 40 5.22 1.53 -10.22
N LYS A 41 4.29 2.49 -10.42
CA LYS A 41 4.56 3.92 -10.20
C LYS A 41 4.96 4.21 -8.74
N LEU A 42 4.29 3.58 -7.78
CA LEU A 42 4.63 3.70 -6.35
C LEU A 42 5.95 3.00 -6.05
N LYS A 43 6.17 1.79 -6.58
CA LYS A 43 7.47 1.10 -6.42
C LYS A 43 8.62 1.96 -6.93
N ALA A 44 8.49 2.56 -8.12
CA ALA A 44 9.50 3.44 -8.68
C ALA A 44 9.78 4.65 -7.77
N GLU A 45 8.72 5.24 -7.20
CA GLU A 45 8.84 6.34 -6.27
C GLU A 45 9.50 5.93 -4.94
N MET A 46 9.14 4.76 -4.41
CA MET A 46 9.76 4.20 -3.22
C MET A 46 11.24 3.87 -3.43
N VAL A 47 11.60 3.29 -4.59
CA VAL A 47 12.99 3.04 -4.98
C VAL A 47 13.77 4.35 -5.10
N LYS A 48 13.20 5.37 -5.76
CA LYS A 48 13.80 6.70 -5.88
C LYS A 48 14.04 7.34 -4.50
N ARG A 49 13.11 7.16 -3.57
CA ARG A 49 13.18 7.64 -2.18
C ARG A 49 13.94 6.70 -1.23
N LYS A 50 14.45 5.55 -1.71
CA LYS A 50 15.10 4.49 -0.92
C LYS A 50 14.24 3.93 0.23
N ILE A 51 12.92 3.92 0.06
CA ILE A 51 11.95 3.38 1.03
C ILE A 51 11.89 1.86 0.86
N LYS A 52 12.01 1.12 1.96
CA LYS A 52 11.86 -0.34 1.96
C LYS A 52 10.37 -0.70 1.93
N PHE A 53 9.97 -1.58 1.00
CA PHE A 53 8.63 -2.16 0.95
C PHE A 53 8.67 -3.68 1.05
N PRO A 54 7.65 -4.30 1.67
CA PRO A 54 7.44 -5.74 1.57
C PRO A 54 7.20 -6.12 0.10
N LYS A 55 7.88 -7.18 -0.34
CA LYS A 55 7.73 -7.77 -1.67
C LYS A 55 6.56 -8.77 -1.67
#